data_AF-A0A7J5W974-F1
#
_entry.id   AF-A0A7J5W974-F1
#
_cell.length_a   1.000
_cell.length_b   1.000
_cell.length_c   1.000
_cell.angle_alpha   90.00
_cell.angle_beta   90.00
_cell.angle_gamma   90.00
#
_symmetry.space_group_name_H-M   'P 1'
#
loop_
_entity.id
_entity.type
_entity.pdbx_description
1 polymer ?
#
loop_
_entity_poly.entity_id
_entity_poly.type
_entity_poly.pdbx_seq_one_letter_code
_entity_poly.pdbx_strand_id
1 'polypeptide(L)'
;MATVAEKIQAFLDDLANDVIEERVVEYVIREVQNGRKLTEALKDPYVKNRLSEEKLAGVLENPGIASALEEQIAQSFKTREFGFLDK
;
A
#
# COMPACT_ATOMS: atom_id res chain seq x y z
N MET A 1 -0.32 11.87 34.72
CA MET A 1 0.30 10.56 34.46
C MET A 1 -0.74 9.73 33.74
N ALA A 2 -0.44 9.20 32.56
CA ALA A 2 -1.38 8.30 31.87
C ALA A 2 -1.63 7.06 32.74
N THR A 3 -2.90 6.74 32.92
CA THR A 3 -3.39 5.54 33.58
C THR A 3 -2.91 4.29 32.84
N VAL A 4 -2.90 3.15 33.54
CA VAL A 4 -2.57 1.86 32.93
C VAL A 4 -3.53 1.54 31.77
N ALA A 5 -4.80 1.92 31.89
CA ALA A 5 -5.80 1.75 30.83
C ALA A 5 -5.44 2.52 29.55
N GLU A 6 -5.02 3.79 29.66
CA GLU A 6 -4.61 4.60 28.50
C GLU A 6 -3.38 4.02 27.80
N LYS A 7 -2.43 3.46 28.55
CA LYS A 7 -1.26 2.80 27.97
C LYS A 7 -1.60 1.50 27.24
N ILE A 8 -2.52 0.71 27.78
CA ILE A 8 -3.01 -0.52 27.14
C ILE A 8 -3.74 -0.16 25.85
N GLN A 9 -4.61 0.86 25.86
CA GLN A 9 -5.33 1.30 24.68
C GLN A 9 -4.38 1.74 23.56
N ALA A 10 -3.40 2.60 23.88
CA ALA A 10 -2.42 3.05 22.89
C ALA A 10 -1.63 1.89 22.26
N PHE A 11 -1.23 0.91 23.07
CA PHE A 11 -0.53 -0.28 22.56
C PHE A 11 -1.42 -1.13 21.65
N LEU A 12 -2.69 -1.32 22.00
CA LEU A 12 -3.63 -2.06 21.15
C LEU A 12 -3.93 -1.34 19.84
N ASP A 13 -4.03 -0.01 19.88
CA ASP A 13 -4.21 0.82 18.69
C ASP A 13 -2.98 0.73 17.77
N ASP A 14 -1.77 0.74 18.33
CA ASP A 14 -0.52 0.57 17.58
C ASP A 14 -0.44 -0.82 16.92
N LEU A 15 -0.70 -1.88 17.68
CA LEU A 15 -0.73 -3.25 17.16
C LEU A 15 -1.80 -3.43 16.06
N ALA A 16 -2.98 -2.85 16.23
CA ALA A 16 -4.04 -2.92 15.23
C ALA A 16 -3.67 -2.17 13.95
N ASN A 17 -2.96 -1.05 14.08
CA ASN A 17 -2.49 -0.25 12.96
C ASN A 17 -1.48 -1.01 12.10
N ASP A 18 -0.52 -1.71 12.71
CA ASP A 18 0.48 -2.51 12.00
C ASP A 18 -0.21 -3.57 11.11
N VAL A 19 -1.19 -4.29 11.65
CA VAL A 19 -1.93 -5.32 10.91
C VAL A 19 -2.75 -4.72 9.75
N ILE A 20 -3.31 -3.52 9.92
CA ILE A 20 -4.04 -2.84 8.84
C ILE A 20 -3.07 -2.41 7.74
N GLU A 21 -1.93 -1.87 8.11
CA GLU A 21 -0.91 -1.42 7.17
C GLU A 21 -0.35 -2.58 6.34
N GLU A 22 0.02 -3.69 7.00
CA GLU A 22 0.45 -4.93 6.32
C GLU A 22 -0.58 -5.42 5.30
N ARG A 23 -1.86 -5.44 5.67
CA ARG A 23 -2.95 -5.84 4.75
C ARG A 23 -3.11 -4.89 3.58
N VAL A 24 -2.89 -3.60 3.78
CA VAL A 24 -2.92 -2.63 2.68
C VAL A 24 -1.73 -2.83 1.75
N VAL A 25 -0.54 -3.07 2.28
CA VAL A 25 0.66 -3.39 1.49
C VAL A 25 0.40 -4.62 0.62
N GLU A 26 -0.04 -5.72 1.21
CA GLU A 26 -0.36 -6.96 0.47
C GLU A 26 -1.41 -6.73 -0.61
N TYR A 27 -2.45 -5.96 -0.30
CA TYR A 27 -3.48 -5.59 -1.27
C TYR A 27 -2.89 -4.84 -2.46
N VAL A 28 -2.10 -3.80 -2.21
CA VAL A 28 -1.52 -2.96 -3.27
C VAL A 28 -0.53 -3.77 -4.12
N ILE A 29 0.33 -4.59 -3.50
CA ILE A 29 1.25 -5.49 -4.20
C ILE A 29 0.48 -6.37 -5.19
N ARG A 30 -0.59 -7.01 -4.71
CA ARG A 30 -1.43 -7.89 -5.54
C ARG A 30 -2.07 -7.15 -6.71
N GLU A 31 -2.61 -5.96 -6.48
CA GLU A 31 -3.23 -5.15 -7.54
C GLU A 31 -2.21 -4.75 -8.62
N VAL A 32 -0.99 -4.36 -8.21
CA VAL A 32 0.10 -4.01 -9.14
C VAL A 32 0.55 -5.23 -9.94
N GLN A 33 0.72 -6.37 -9.29
CA GLN A 33 1.07 -7.63 -9.99
C GLN A 33 -0.01 -8.08 -10.97
N ASN A 34 -1.28 -7.76 -10.70
CA ASN A 34 -2.40 -7.98 -11.62
C ASN A 34 -2.46 -6.97 -12.78
N GLY A 35 -1.52 -6.02 -12.86
CA GLY A 35 -1.41 -5.05 -13.95
C GLY A 35 -2.14 -3.72 -13.70
N ARG A 36 -2.74 -3.52 -12.52
CA ARG A 36 -3.33 -2.22 -12.16
C ARG A 36 -2.22 -1.20 -11.91
N LYS A 37 -2.45 0.07 -12.28
CA LYS A 37 -1.49 1.14 -12.00
C LYS A 37 -1.38 1.36 -10.49
N LEU A 38 -0.16 1.51 -9.97
CA LEU A 38 0.10 1.77 -8.55
C LEU A 38 -0.71 2.97 -8.03
N THR A 39 -0.76 4.06 -8.79
CA THR A 39 -1.51 5.27 -8.41
C THR A 39 -3.02 5.07 -8.33
N GLU A 40 -3.58 4.11 -9.07
CA GLU A 40 -4.99 3.76 -9.01
C GLU A 40 -5.27 2.82 -7.84
N ALA A 41 -4.38 1.87 -7.56
CA ALA A 41 -4.47 1.00 -6.40
C ALA A 41 -4.40 1.80 -5.08
N LEU A 42 -3.52 2.80 -4.98
CA LEU A 42 -3.43 3.67 -3.79
C LEU A 42 -4.65 4.59 -3.60
N LYS A 43 -5.38 4.89 -4.68
CA LYS A 43 -6.60 5.70 -4.61
C LYS A 43 -7.86 4.89 -4.34
N ASP A 44 -7.74 3.57 -4.25
CA ASP A 44 -8.87 2.68 -4.02
C ASP A 44 -9.57 3.00 -2.68
N PRO A 45 -10.92 2.97 -2.62
CA PRO A 45 -11.65 3.10 -1.37
C PRO A 45 -11.16 2.16 -0.26
N TYR A 46 -10.70 0.95 -0.61
CA TYR A 46 -10.14 0.01 0.37
C TYR A 46 -8.94 0.59 1.11
N VAL A 47 -8.07 1.31 0.40
CA VAL A 47 -6.84 1.92 0.92
C VAL A 47 -7.14 3.22 1.64
N LYS A 48 -7.86 4.14 0.97
CA LYS A 48 -8.19 5.47 1.51
C LYS A 48 -9.01 5.45 2.80
N ASN A 49 -9.87 4.45 2.96
CA ASN A 49 -10.70 4.35 4.16
C ASN A 49 -9.96 3.70 5.35
N ARG A 50 -8.76 3.15 5.14
CA ARG A 50 -8.01 2.40 6.15
C ARG A 50 -6.71 3.06 6.59
N LEU A 51 -6.14 3.93 5.76
CA LEU A 51 -4.91 4.64 6.10
C LEU A 51 -5.10 6.14 6.04
N SER A 52 -4.45 6.85 6.96
CA SER A 52 -4.22 8.28 6.85
C SER A 52 -3.20 8.58 5.75
N GLU A 53 -3.15 9.82 5.27
CA GLU A 53 -2.16 10.22 4.24
C GLU A 53 -0.71 10.02 4.70
N GLU A 54 -0.43 10.23 5.99
CA GLU A 54 0.89 10.00 6.58
C GLU A 54 1.29 8.52 6.52
N LYS A 55 0.38 7.61 6.85
CA LYS A 55 0.64 6.16 6.77
C LYS A 55 0.71 5.64 5.34
N LEU A 56 0.01 6.30 4.41
CA LEU A 56 0.13 5.97 2.99
C LEU A 56 1.57 6.19 2.47
N ALA A 57 2.31 7.15 3.03
CA ALA A 57 3.71 7.33 2.71
C ALA A 57 4.55 6.13 3.20
N GLY A 58 4.29 5.61 4.40
CA GLY A 58 4.94 4.38 4.91
C GLY A 58 4.70 3.16 4.02
N VAL A 59 3.48 3.01 3.48
CA VAL A 59 3.18 1.96 2.49
C VAL A 59 4.04 2.11 1.22
N LEU A 60 4.26 3.33 0.73
CA LEU A 60 5.10 3.58 -0.43
C LEU A 60 6.59 3.28 -0.18
N GLU A 61 7.05 3.42 1.06
CA GLU A 61 8.41 3.08 1.48
C GLU A 61 8.64 1.57 1.62
N ASN A 62 7.56 0.77 1.56
CA ASN A 62 7.68 -0.68 1.68
C ASN A 62 8.45 -1.29 0.48
N PRO A 63 9.55 -2.03 0.72
CA PRO A 63 10.35 -2.59 -0.37
C PRO A 63 9.57 -3.57 -1.25
N GLY A 64 8.55 -4.26 -0.72
CA GLY A 64 7.71 -5.17 -1.50
C GLY A 64 6.88 -4.44 -2.56
N ILE A 65 6.46 -3.20 -2.30
CA ILE A 65 5.75 -2.37 -3.28
C ILE A 65 6.71 -1.97 -4.41
N ALA A 66 7.94 -1.58 -4.08
CA ALA A 66 8.96 -1.26 -5.06
C ALA A 66 9.27 -2.46 -5.96
N SER A 67 9.46 -3.65 -5.38
CA SER A 67 9.69 -4.88 -6.14
C SER A 67 8.51 -5.22 -7.06
N ALA A 68 7.27 -5.11 -6.59
CA ALA A 68 6.08 -5.36 -7.41
C ALA A 68 5.99 -4.39 -8.60
N LEU A 69 6.35 -3.12 -8.39
CA LEU A 69 6.39 -2.11 -9.44
C LEU A 69 7.50 -2.40 -10.46
N GLU A 70 8.69 -2.78 -10.01
CA GLU A 70 9.80 -3.18 -10.88
C GLU A 70 9.43 -4.38 -11.76
N GLU A 71 8.76 -5.39 -11.18
CA GLU A 71 8.23 -6.53 -11.91
C GLU A 71 7.23 -6.11 -12.98
N GLN A 72 6.27 -5.25 -12.63
CA GLN A 72 5.29 -4.73 -13.58
C GLN A 72 5.96 -3.98 -14.74
N ILE A 73 6.91 -3.09 -14.44
CA ILE A 73 7.68 -2.35 -15.45
C ILE A 73 8.43 -3.33 -16.36
N ALA A 74 9.14 -4.31 -15.77
CA ALA A 74 9.88 -5.31 -16.53
C ALA A 74 8.95 -6.15 -17.43
N GLN A 75 7.74 -6.47 -17.00
CA GLN A 75 6.73 -7.13 -17.82
C GLN A 75 6.28 -6.25 -18.99
N SER A 76 5.98 -4.98 -18.76
CA SER A 76 5.63 -4.03 -19.83
C SER A 76 6.72 -3.91 -20.90
N PHE A 77 8.00 -3.93 -20.51
CA PHE A 77 9.12 -3.95 -21.47
C PHE A 77 9.18 -5.24 -22.29
N LYS A 78 8.87 -6.40 -21.68
CA LYS A 78 8.83 -7.70 -22.39
C LYS A 78 7.69 -7.75 -23.39
N THR A 79 6.51 -7.27 -23.01
CA THR A 79 5.31 -7.27 -23.88
C THR A 79 5.31 -6.13 -24.89
N ARG A 80 6.19 -5.13 -24.73
CA ARG A 80 6.19 -3.85 -25.48
C ARG A 80 4.90 -3.05 -25.30
N GLU A 81 4.14 -3.36 -24.27
CA GLU A 81 2.92 -2.64 -23.91
C GLU A 81 3.27 -1.55 -22.92
N PHE A 82 3.65 -0.39 -23.45
CA PHE A 82 4.06 0.76 -22.64
C PHE A 82 2.90 1.67 -22.22
N GLY A 83 1.66 1.36 -22.63
CA GLY A 83 0.48 2.14 -22.24
C GLY A 83 0.56 3.63 -22.58
N PHE A 84 1.38 4.04 -23.57
CA PHE A 84 1.56 5.44 -24.00
C PHE A 84 0.33 6.05 -24.70
N LEU A 85 -0.83 5.40 -24.63
CA LEU A 85 -2.07 5.85 -25.25
C LEU A 85 -3.15 5.85 -24.19
N ASP A 86 -3.34 7.00 -23.54
CA ASP A 86 -4.65 7.60 -23.37
C ASP A 86 -4.45 9.07 -22.96
N LYS A 87 -4.88 9.95 -23.87
CA LYS A 87 -5.02 11.40 -23.65
C LYS A 87 -6.38 11.68 -23.02
#